data_AF-A0A7H4M5N0-F1
#
_entry.id   AF-A0A7H4M5N0-F1
#
_cell.length_a   1.000
_cell.length_b   1.000
_cell.length_c   1.000
_cell.angle_alpha   90.00
_cell.angle_beta   90.00
_cell.angle_gamma   90.00
#
_symmetry.space_group_name_H-M   'P 1'
#
loop_
_entity.id
_entity.type
_entity.pdbx_description
1 polymer ?
#
loop_
_entity_poly.entity_id
_entity_poly.type
_entity_poly.pdbx_seq_one_letter_code
_entity_poly.pdbx_strand_id
1 'polypeptide(L)'
;MPPFCTTPTEKKWIVSLEWETREGYEKPGAICLVEYSPQTRSVVGYPQRIWRGGTDRGCIEAPHLTRRGDYYYLMVAEGGTGYGHAVTMARATQVAGPYEGDPQNPIVTSWPENFNARHDADHLKPHYFNPQTYLQKAGHGSYVETPTGEVWLTHLCSRPFRQALRCPLGRETAIQKMVWSDDGWLRMAAGGNLAQHQVEESNLPSQPFPAKPDRDDFDGQTLDNAFYAPRIRFQRFTSLERRAGYLALRGQESLSSLNKVSLLAKKLTSVYATIVTKMDFSPEIYQHSAGLTLYYDNMNYLFLHKTWDEASGAAQLAIIYMDNGERHDDPQKIRLAEGEVYLAMAINGREIQCSWSADGEKYQNIGAVYDTSHFSDEYSRYGEFTGAFVGMACVDSMLHRKEALFDFFSYRAVEDAIIE
;
A
#
# COMPACT_ATOMS: atom_id res chain seq x y z
N MET A 1 -13.54 3.48 -7.84
CA MET A 1 -14.77 3.52 -8.67
C MET A 1 -15.95 3.61 -7.71
N PRO A 2 -16.95 4.47 -7.92
CA PRO A 2 -18.16 4.45 -7.10
C PRO A 2 -18.91 3.11 -7.31
N PRO A 3 -19.44 2.48 -6.26
CA PRO A 3 -20.13 1.20 -6.36
C PRO A 3 -21.49 1.39 -7.04
N PHE A 4 -21.73 0.68 -8.15
CA PHE A 4 -23.01 0.70 -8.87
C PHE A 4 -23.91 -0.47 -8.43
N CYS A 5 -25.20 -0.20 -8.24
CA CYS A 5 -26.24 -1.24 -8.05
C CYS A 5 -27.04 -1.43 -9.36
N THR A 6 -27.27 -2.67 -9.81
CA THR A 6 -27.80 -2.93 -11.17
C THR A 6 -29.00 -3.89 -11.27
N THR A 7 -30.12 -3.37 -11.76
CA THR A 7 -30.95 -3.93 -12.86
C THR A 7 -31.14 -2.89 -13.98
N PRO A 8 -31.49 -3.24 -15.24
CA PRO A 8 -31.53 -2.30 -16.39
C PRO A 8 -32.57 -1.17 -16.28
N THR A 9 -33.61 -1.34 -15.46
CA THR A 9 -34.71 -0.38 -15.29
C THR A 9 -34.61 0.45 -14.01
N GLU A 10 -33.72 0.08 -13.08
CA GLU A 10 -33.53 0.82 -11.83
C GLU A 10 -32.54 1.97 -12.02
N LYS A 11 -32.90 3.13 -11.45
CA LYS A 11 -32.01 4.29 -11.34
C LYS A 11 -30.65 3.89 -10.78
N LYS A 12 -29.59 4.54 -11.27
CA LYS A 12 -28.23 4.35 -10.79
C LYS A 12 -27.88 5.52 -9.88
N TRP A 13 -27.15 5.23 -8.81
CA TRP A 13 -26.78 6.20 -7.81
C TRP A 13 -25.28 6.20 -7.62
N ILE A 14 -24.73 7.39 -7.43
CA ILE A 14 -23.35 7.59 -6.97
C ILE A 14 -23.45 8.14 -5.55
N VAL A 15 -22.72 7.50 -4.64
CA VAL A 15 -22.46 8.05 -3.31
C VAL A 15 -21.00 8.49 -3.22
N SER A 16 -20.75 9.64 -2.60
CA SER A 16 -19.40 10.18 -2.45
C SER A 16 -19.31 11.07 -1.22
N LEU A 17 -18.11 11.14 -0.64
CA LEU A 17 -17.77 12.16 0.33
C LEU A 17 -17.83 13.55 -0.32
N GLU A 18 -18.46 14.51 0.33
CA GLU A 18 -18.30 15.93 0.05
C GLU A 18 -17.10 16.47 0.82
N TRP A 19 -16.16 17.10 0.12
CA TRP A 19 -15.03 17.77 0.78
C TRP A 19 -15.42 19.20 1.20
N GLU A 20 -15.55 19.43 2.50
CA GLU A 20 -15.86 20.75 3.04
C GLU A 20 -14.59 21.64 3.06
N THR A 21 -14.61 22.71 2.28
CA THR A 21 -13.44 23.59 2.10
C THR A 21 -13.48 24.82 3.00
N ARG A 22 -14.65 25.16 3.56
CA ARG A 22 -14.82 26.37 4.36
C ARG A 22 -14.16 26.24 5.73
N GLU A 23 -13.65 27.35 6.25
CA GLU A 23 -13.08 27.44 7.59
C GLU A 23 -14.20 27.40 8.66
N GLY A 24 -13.94 26.73 9.79
CA GLY A 24 -14.90 26.62 10.90
C GLY A 24 -16.02 25.58 10.72
N TYR A 25 -16.04 24.85 9.60
CA TYR A 25 -16.98 23.74 9.38
C TYR A 25 -16.31 22.39 9.67
N GLU A 26 -17.12 21.39 10.07
CA GLU A 26 -16.68 20.00 10.24
C GLU A 26 -16.08 19.45 8.93
N LYS A 27 -14.91 18.81 9.04
CA LYS A 27 -14.16 18.25 7.91
C LYS A 27 -13.88 16.77 8.13
N PRO A 28 -14.04 15.93 7.10
CA PRO A 28 -14.67 16.24 5.80
C PRO A 28 -16.18 16.47 5.96
N GLY A 29 -16.88 16.75 4.86
CA GLY A 29 -18.30 17.12 4.87
C GLY A 29 -19.24 15.92 5.07
N ALA A 30 -20.40 15.95 4.41
CA ALA A 30 -21.37 14.86 4.47
C ALA A 30 -21.13 13.81 3.39
N ILE A 31 -21.76 12.64 3.53
CA ILE A 31 -21.97 11.76 2.38
C ILE A 31 -23.09 12.32 1.53
N CYS A 32 -22.82 12.44 0.23
CA CYS A 32 -23.75 12.90 -0.77
C CYS A 32 -24.20 11.78 -1.69
N LEU A 33 -25.40 11.93 -2.23
CA LEU A 33 -26.05 11.07 -3.21
C LEU A 33 -26.37 11.86 -4.46
N VAL A 34 -26.13 11.28 -5.64
CA VAL A 34 -26.59 11.84 -6.92
C VAL A 34 -27.00 10.73 -7.88
N GLU A 35 -28.04 10.98 -8.68
CA GLU A 35 -28.44 10.06 -9.74
C GLU A 35 -27.40 10.08 -10.87
N TYR A 36 -27.07 8.91 -11.40
CA TYR A 36 -26.21 8.74 -12.58
C TYR A 36 -27.05 8.21 -13.74
N SER A 37 -26.90 8.84 -14.91
CA SER A 37 -27.51 8.39 -16.15
C SER A 37 -26.48 7.65 -17.00
N PRO A 38 -26.60 6.32 -17.17
CA PRO A 38 -25.75 5.57 -18.10
C PRO A 38 -25.89 6.03 -19.55
N GLN A 39 -27.07 6.54 -19.94
CA GLN A 39 -27.36 7.00 -21.30
C GLN A 39 -26.55 8.25 -21.65
N THR A 40 -26.50 9.23 -20.74
CA THR A 40 -25.75 10.49 -20.95
C THR A 40 -24.34 10.44 -20.37
N ARG A 41 -24.01 9.39 -19.60
CA ARG A 41 -22.75 9.22 -18.87
C ARG A 41 -22.44 10.40 -17.95
N SER A 42 -23.47 10.96 -17.33
CA SER A 42 -23.39 12.14 -16.46
C SER A 42 -24.25 11.97 -15.22
N VAL A 43 -23.98 12.79 -14.21
CA VAL A 43 -24.89 12.95 -13.08
C VAL A 43 -26.15 13.72 -13.51
N VAL A 44 -27.24 13.52 -12.80
CA VAL A 44 -28.53 14.21 -12.99
C VAL A 44 -28.82 15.05 -11.75
N GLY A 45 -28.78 16.38 -11.91
CA GLY A 45 -28.97 17.33 -10.81
C GLY A 45 -27.72 17.54 -9.94
N TYR A 46 -27.91 18.22 -8.81
CA TYR A 46 -26.85 18.45 -7.82
C TYR A 46 -26.84 17.35 -6.76
N PRO A 47 -25.67 16.99 -6.20
CA PRO A 47 -25.59 16.05 -5.10
C PRO A 47 -26.37 16.51 -3.86
N GLN A 48 -27.13 15.60 -3.27
CA GLN A 48 -27.87 15.82 -2.03
C GLN A 48 -27.09 15.21 -0.85
N ARG A 49 -26.90 15.98 0.23
CA ARG A 49 -26.35 15.47 1.50
C ARG A 49 -27.35 14.51 2.14
N ILE A 50 -26.93 13.28 2.42
CA ILE A 50 -27.82 12.22 2.95
C ILE A 50 -27.42 11.71 4.34
N TRP A 51 -26.15 11.84 4.74
CA TRP A 51 -25.70 11.34 6.05
C TRP A 51 -24.42 12.02 6.55
N ARG A 52 -24.26 12.10 7.88
CA ARG A 52 -23.12 12.73 8.59
C ARG A 52 -22.36 11.76 9.51
N GLY A 53 -22.57 10.46 9.32
CA GLY A 53 -21.85 9.43 10.05
C GLY A 53 -22.64 8.78 11.18
N GLY A 54 -22.11 7.66 11.65
CA GLY A 54 -22.72 6.83 12.69
C GLY A 54 -22.12 7.07 14.07
N THR A 55 -21.02 7.83 14.15
CA THR A 55 -20.27 8.11 15.38
C THR A 55 -19.80 9.57 15.40
N ASP A 56 -19.12 9.95 16.49
CA ASP A 56 -18.48 11.26 16.63
C ASP A 56 -16.97 11.23 16.31
N ARG A 57 -16.49 10.19 15.62
CA ARG A 57 -15.05 10.03 15.33
C ARG A 57 -14.50 11.00 14.28
N GLY A 58 -15.38 11.69 13.54
CA GLY A 58 -15.00 12.55 12.42
C GLY A 58 -14.50 11.75 11.21
N CYS A 59 -13.89 12.43 10.23
CA CYS A 59 -13.23 11.79 9.08
C CYS A 59 -14.13 10.79 8.31
N ILE A 60 -15.41 11.12 8.11
CA ILE A 60 -16.32 10.26 7.37
C ILE A 60 -15.93 10.14 5.90
N GLU A 61 -15.87 8.92 5.35
CA GLU A 61 -15.53 8.68 3.95
C GLU A 61 -16.01 7.28 3.46
N ALA A 62 -15.50 6.81 2.32
CA ALA A 62 -15.71 5.45 1.81
C ALA A 62 -17.19 4.98 1.72
N PRO A 63 -18.13 5.77 1.16
CA PRO A 63 -19.52 5.37 1.14
C PRO A 63 -19.78 4.19 0.18
N HIS A 64 -20.40 3.14 0.72
CA HIS A 64 -20.92 1.99 -0.02
C HIS A 64 -22.43 1.88 0.19
N LEU A 65 -23.19 2.04 -0.90
CA LEU A 65 -24.64 1.93 -0.92
C LEU A 65 -25.05 0.55 -1.42
N THR A 66 -25.82 -0.17 -0.62
CA THR A 66 -26.36 -1.50 -0.94
C THR A 66 -27.85 -1.55 -0.62
N ARG A 67 -28.58 -2.47 -1.23
CA ARG A 67 -30.01 -2.70 -0.95
C ARG A 67 -30.18 -4.13 -0.47
N ARG A 68 -30.85 -4.31 0.67
CA ARG A 68 -31.17 -5.62 1.24
C ARG A 68 -32.55 -5.59 1.87
N GLY A 69 -33.45 -6.42 1.37
CA GLY A 69 -34.87 -6.37 1.73
C GLY A 69 -35.47 -5.00 1.46
N ASP A 70 -36.13 -4.43 2.47
CA ASP A 70 -36.81 -3.14 2.38
C ASP A 70 -35.90 -1.94 2.67
N TYR A 71 -34.61 -2.17 2.95
CA TYR A 71 -33.67 -1.14 3.34
C TYR A 71 -32.57 -0.92 2.30
N TYR A 72 -32.21 0.35 2.15
CA TYR A 72 -30.92 0.80 1.64
C TYR A 72 -29.95 0.90 2.81
N TYR A 73 -28.81 0.23 2.74
CA TYR A 73 -27.74 0.35 3.71
C TYR A 73 -26.63 1.23 3.15
N LEU A 74 -26.15 2.15 3.98
CA LEU A 74 -25.01 3.00 3.71
C LEU A 74 -23.90 2.64 4.71
N MET A 75 -22.85 2.00 4.20
CA MET A 75 -21.63 1.73 4.95
C MET A 75 -20.61 2.83 4.65
N VAL A 76 -19.88 3.30 5.65
CA VAL A 76 -18.84 4.33 5.53
C VAL A 76 -17.64 3.97 6.40
N ALA A 77 -16.53 4.66 6.17
CA ALA A 77 -15.44 4.74 7.13
C ALA A 77 -15.59 5.99 8.00
N GLU A 78 -15.12 5.93 9.24
CA GLU A 78 -15.00 7.09 10.15
C GLU A 78 -13.70 6.99 10.95
N GLY A 79 -13.28 8.10 11.58
CA GLY A 79 -12.12 8.17 12.46
C GLY A 79 -10.79 8.46 11.76
N GLY A 80 -10.76 8.42 10.43
CA GLY A 80 -9.56 8.65 9.62
C GLY A 80 -8.73 7.38 9.50
N THR A 81 -7.97 7.24 8.41
CA THR A 81 -7.28 5.98 8.05
C THR A 81 -6.09 5.59 8.96
N GLY A 82 -5.97 6.21 10.14
CA GLY A 82 -4.99 5.93 11.20
C GLY A 82 -5.55 5.05 12.32
N TYR A 83 -5.12 5.27 13.57
CA TYR A 83 -5.43 4.37 14.68
C TYR A 83 -6.87 4.49 15.21
N GLY A 84 -7.58 5.60 14.92
CA GLY A 84 -8.99 5.80 15.26
C GLY A 84 -9.99 5.20 14.26
N HIS A 85 -9.51 4.57 13.19
CA HIS A 85 -10.31 4.12 12.04
C HIS A 85 -11.41 3.13 12.42
N ALA A 86 -12.52 3.19 11.69
CA ALA A 86 -13.67 2.33 11.89
C ALA A 86 -14.48 2.16 10.61
N VAL A 87 -15.29 1.10 10.58
CA VAL A 87 -16.42 0.92 9.65
C VAL A 87 -17.71 1.17 10.39
N THR A 88 -18.59 1.99 9.84
CA THR A 88 -19.91 2.29 10.39
C THR A 88 -21.00 2.10 9.35
N MET A 89 -22.23 1.89 9.82
CA MET A 89 -23.35 1.55 8.96
C MET A 89 -24.61 2.32 9.37
N ALA A 90 -25.43 2.64 8.38
CA ALA A 90 -26.76 3.18 8.54
C ALA A 90 -27.73 2.55 7.54
N ARG A 91 -29.02 2.72 7.76
CA ARG A 91 -30.06 2.27 6.82
C ARG A 91 -31.20 3.25 6.65
N ALA A 92 -31.91 3.15 5.52
CA ALA A 92 -33.09 3.94 5.22
C ALA A 92 -34.06 3.14 4.33
N THR A 93 -35.36 3.42 4.39
CA THR A 93 -36.35 2.81 3.48
C THR A 93 -36.42 3.53 2.12
N GLN A 94 -35.86 4.73 2.04
CA GLN A 94 -35.68 5.48 0.80
C GLN A 94 -34.19 5.73 0.56
N VAL A 95 -33.75 5.66 -0.69
CA VAL A 95 -32.34 5.81 -1.04
C VAL A 95 -31.74 7.15 -0.60
N ALA A 96 -32.56 8.21 -0.57
CA ALA A 96 -32.17 9.56 -0.15
C ALA A 96 -32.29 9.79 1.37
N GLY A 97 -32.62 8.76 2.15
CA GLY A 97 -32.79 8.84 3.59
C GLY A 97 -34.21 9.20 4.04
N PRO A 98 -34.38 9.63 5.31
CA PRO A 98 -33.32 9.82 6.30
C PRO A 98 -32.67 8.49 6.69
N TYR A 99 -31.34 8.50 6.86
CA TYR A 99 -30.58 7.35 7.31
C TYR A 99 -30.52 7.31 8.83
N GLU A 100 -30.97 6.20 9.43
CA GLU A 100 -30.72 5.87 10.84
C GLU A 100 -29.39 5.14 10.97
N GLY A 101 -28.53 5.58 11.88
CA GLY A 101 -27.27 4.88 12.17
C GLY A 101 -27.51 3.63 12.99
N ASP A 102 -26.68 2.60 12.77
CA ASP A 102 -26.63 1.43 13.64
C ASP A 102 -26.36 1.85 15.09
N PRO A 103 -27.23 1.47 16.05
CA PRO A 103 -27.04 1.83 17.46
C PRO A 103 -25.78 1.22 18.09
N GLN A 104 -25.16 0.21 17.46
CA GLN A 104 -23.92 -0.42 17.91
C GLN A 104 -22.70 0.00 17.06
N ASN A 105 -22.79 1.08 16.29
CA ASN A 105 -21.62 1.61 15.59
C ASN A 105 -20.46 1.90 16.58
N PRO A 106 -19.20 1.68 16.17
CA PRO A 106 -18.79 1.11 14.87
C PRO A 106 -18.92 -0.42 14.81
N ILE A 107 -19.13 -0.96 13.59
CA ILE A 107 -19.31 -2.40 13.38
C ILE A 107 -17.98 -3.17 13.27
N VAL A 108 -16.89 -2.51 12.87
CA VAL A 108 -15.51 -3.03 12.87
C VAL A 108 -14.55 -1.88 13.17
N THR A 109 -13.61 -2.08 14.08
CA THR A 109 -12.56 -1.10 14.42
C THR A 109 -11.39 -1.79 15.14
N SER A 110 -10.27 -1.09 15.30
CA SER A 110 -9.18 -1.48 16.21
C SER A 110 -9.29 -0.80 17.57
N TRP A 111 -10.12 0.24 17.70
CA TRP A 111 -10.34 1.00 18.94
C TRP A 111 -11.82 0.95 19.28
N PRO A 112 -12.28 0.08 20.19
CA PRO A 112 -13.72 -0.16 20.40
C PRO A 112 -14.44 0.96 21.16
N GLU A 113 -13.70 1.79 21.91
CA GLU A 113 -14.30 2.84 22.74
C GLU A 113 -14.81 4.03 21.92
N ASN A 114 -15.87 4.67 22.41
CA ASN A 114 -16.39 5.90 21.79
C ASN A 114 -15.50 7.09 22.13
N PHE A 115 -15.29 7.96 21.14
CA PHE A 115 -14.60 9.23 21.30
C PHE A 115 -15.21 10.29 20.39
N ASN A 116 -15.02 11.56 20.75
CA ASN A 116 -15.42 12.69 19.92
C ASN A 116 -14.17 13.36 19.33
N ALA A 117 -14.05 13.24 18.01
CA ALA A 117 -13.00 13.83 17.20
C ALA A 117 -13.57 14.41 15.89
N ARG A 118 -14.86 14.81 15.87
CA ARG A 118 -15.49 15.43 14.68
C ARG A 118 -14.74 16.63 14.15
N HIS A 119 -14.12 17.40 15.03
CA HIS A 119 -13.36 18.61 14.69
C HIS A 119 -11.85 18.36 14.56
N ASP A 120 -11.41 17.11 14.64
CA ASP A 120 -10.02 16.71 14.46
C ASP A 120 -9.85 16.02 13.09
N ALA A 121 -9.27 16.80 12.18
CA ALA A 121 -9.00 16.36 10.81
C ALA A 121 -7.71 15.54 10.69
N ASP A 122 -6.93 15.36 11.76
CA ASP A 122 -5.80 14.43 11.72
C ASP A 122 -6.33 13.02 11.46
N HIS A 123 -5.83 12.38 10.41
CA HIS A 123 -6.23 11.03 10.06
C HIS A 123 -5.43 9.98 10.86
N LEU A 124 -4.23 10.31 11.35
CA LEU A 124 -3.32 9.35 11.98
C LEU A 124 -3.74 9.01 13.42
N LYS A 125 -3.99 10.01 14.27
CA LYS A 125 -4.48 9.87 15.65
C LYS A 125 -3.78 8.75 16.46
N PRO A 126 -2.44 8.79 16.62
CA PRO A 126 -1.66 7.69 17.21
C PRO A 126 -2.02 7.35 18.66
N HIS A 127 -2.65 8.26 19.40
CA HIS A 127 -3.15 8.02 20.76
C HIS A 127 -4.30 7.01 20.84
N TYR A 128 -4.89 6.62 19.71
CA TYR A 128 -5.86 5.52 19.63
C TYR A 128 -5.23 4.17 19.27
N PHE A 129 -3.91 4.00 19.42
CA PHE A 129 -3.28 2.69 19.32
C PHE A 129 -3.84 1.75 20.39
N ASN A 130 -4.30 0.56 19.98
CA ASN A 130 -4.84 -0.44 20.89
C ASN A 130 -3.89 -1.64 21.03
N PRO A 131 -3.19 -1.82 22.17
CA PRO A 131 -2.25 -2.93 22.34
C PRO A 131 -2.93 -4.32 22.37
N GLN A 132 -4.26 -4.38 22.55
CA GLN A 132 -5.03 -5.63 22.66
C GLN A 132 -5.30 -6.30 21.32
N THR A 133 -5.11 -5.60 20.19
CA THR A 133 -5.26 -6.17 18.85
C THR A 133 -3.97 -6.05 18.05
N TYR A 134 -3.72 -7.06 17.21
CA TYR A 134 -2.60 -7.03 16.28
C TYR A 134 -2.93 -6.21 15.03
N LEU A 135 -4.19 -6.27 14.57
CA LEU A 135 -4.64 -5.50 13.42
C LEU A 135 -5.06 -4.10 13.86
N GLN A 136 -4.24 -3.11 13.53
CA GLN A 136 -4.54 -1.70 13.76
C GLN A 136 -5.26 -1.09 12.57
N LYS A 137 -5.81 0.12 12.76
CA LYS A 137 -6.41 0.93 11.70
C LYS A 137 -7.55 0.25 10.93
N ALA A 138 -8.25 -0.70 11.55
CA ALA A 138 -9.34 -1.43 10.91
C ALA A 138 -10.49 -0.49 10.51
N GLY A 139 -10.73 -0.35 9.21
CA GLY A 139 -11.75 0.55 8.67
C GLY A 139 -11.85 0.47 7.14
N HIS A 140 -12.59 1.38 6.51
CA HIS A 140 -12.80 1.39 5.05
C HIS A 140 -13.31 0.05 4.52
N GLY A 141 -14.41 -0.41 5.12
CA GLY A 141 -14.95 -1.75 4.87
C GLY A 141 -15.87 -1.82 3.65
N SER A 142 -15.95 -3.01 3.07
CA SER A 142 -17.03 -3.38 2.15
C SER A 142 -17.42 -4.84 2.38
N TYR A 143 -18.72 -5.14 2.32
CA TYR A 143 -19.22 -6.49 2.58
C TYR A 143 -19.66 -7.22 1.31
N VAL A 144 -19.60 -8.54 1.37
CA VAL A 144 -20.06 -9.46 0.33
C VAL A 144 -20.83 -10.61 0.97
N GLU A 145 -21.90 -11.03 0.31
CA GLU A 145 -22.61 -12.27 0.64
C GLU A 145 -22.20 -13.34 -0.38
N THR A 146 -21.77 -14.48 0.13
CA THR A 146 -21.44 -15.65 -0.70
C THR A 146 -22.72 -16.32 -1.23
N PRO A 147 -22.62 -17.17 -2.27
CA PRO A 147 -23.78 -17.95 -2.75
C PRO A 147 -24.41 -18.87 -1.70
N THR A 148 -23.68 -19.23 -0.64
CA THR A 148 -24.17 -20.05 0.49
C THR A 148 -24.80 -19.20 1.60
N GLY A 149 -24.81 -17.87 1.47
CA GLY A 149 -25.38 -16.94 2.45
C GLY A 149 -24.41 -16.51 3.56
N GLU A 150 -23.16 -16.98 3.56
CA GLU A 150 -22.14 -16.45 4.47
C GLU A 150 -21.82 -15.00 4.13
N VAL A 151 -21.71 -14.16 5.15
CA VAL A 151 -21.42 -12.72 4.99
C VAL A 151 -20.01 -12.45 5.44
N TRP A 152 -19.28 -11.68 4.63
CA TRP A 152 -17.90 -11.30 4.89
C TRP A 152 -17.72 -9.81 4.70
N LEU A 153 -16.91 -9.19 5.54
CA LEU A 153 -16.53 -7.79 5.43
C LEU A 153 -15.02 -7.70 5.21
N THR A 154 -14.63 -7.24 4.03
CA THR A 154 -13.24 -6.86 3.73
C THR A 154 -13.00 -5.46 4.28
N HIS A 155 -11.84 -5.22 4.86
CA HIS A 155 -11.45 -3.90 5.36
C HIS A 155 -9.94 -3.72 5.25
N LEU A 156 -9.47 -2.48 5.27
CA LEU A 156 -8.05 -2.23 5.42
C LEU A 156 -7.63 -2.38 6.87
N CYS A 157 -6.37 -2.71 7.10
CA CYS A 157 -5.72 -2.67 8.41
C CYS A 157 -4.22 -2.37 8.23
N SER A 158 -3.51 -2.16 9.34
CA SER A 158 -2.05 -2.08 9.33
C SER A 158 -1.45 -2.84 10.51
N ARG A 159 -0.24 -3.34 10.33
CA ARG A 159 0.56 -4.01 11.34
C ARG A 159 1.78 -3.15 11.68
N PRO A 160 1.74 -2.33 12.76
CA PRO A 160 2.86 -1.47 13.11
C PRO A 160 3.97 -2.23 13.83
N PHE A 161 5.19 -1.73 13.75
CA PHE A 161 6.16 -1.92 14.83
C PHE A 161 5.61 -1.23 16.09
N ARG A 162 5.25 -2.00 17.12
CA ARG A 162 4.38 -1.50 18.21
C ARG A 162 4.96 -0.33 18.99
N GLN A 163 6.28 -0.31 19.20
CA GLN A 163 6.94 0.79 19.92
C GLN A 163 7.04 2.07 19.07
N ALA A 164 7.21 1.92 17.76
CA ALA A 164 7.39 3.06 16.85
C ALA A 164 6.06 3.57 16.28
N LEU A 165 4.99 2.78 16.34
CA LEU A 165 3.70 3.04 15.72
C LEU A 165 3.81 3.32 14.21
N ARG A 166 4.70 2.60 13.55
CA ARG A 166 5.03 2.75 12.12
C ARG A 166 4.78 1.47 11.36
N CYS A 167 4.16 1.58 10.19
CA CYS A 167 3.72 0.47 9.36
C CYS A 167 4.48 0.46 8.02
N PRO A 168 5.66 -0.16 7.90
CA PRO A 168 6.40 -0.18 6.64
C PRO A 168 5.66 -0.88 5.50
N LEU A 169 4.78 -1.83 5.84
CA LEU A 169 3.93 -2.53 4.87
C LEU A 169 2.73 -1.68 4.40
N GLY A 170 2.57 -0.47 4.96
CA GLY A 170 1.46 0.42 4.69
C GLY A 170 0.13 -0.13 5.23
N ARG A 171 -0.91 -0.03 4.39
CA ARG A 171 -2.24 -0.58 4.67
C ARG A 171 -2.47 -1.84 3.87
N GLU A 172 -2.78 -2.90 4.59
CA GLU A 172 -3.04 -4.24 4.10
C GLU A 172 -4.55 -4.51 4.07
N THR A 173 -4.97 -5.64 3.50
CA THR A 173 -6.38 -6.04 3.46
C THR A 173 -6.61 -7.22 4.39
N ALA A 174 -7.61 -7.11 5.26
CA ALA A 174 -8.13 -8.18 6.09
C ALA A 174 -9.60 -8.45 5.77
N ILE A 175 -10.12 -9.58 6.25
CA ILE A 175 -11.50 -9.98 6.06
C ILE A 175 -12.07 -10.50 7.38
N GLN A 176 -13.30 -10.11 7.71
CA GLN A 176 -14.01 -10.51 8.92
C GLN A 176 -15.26 -11.30 8.56
N LYS A 177 -15.52 -12.39 9.28
CA LYS A 177 -16.79 -13.13 9.16
C LYS A 177 -17.88 -12.31 9.86
N MET A 178 -18.99 -12.09 9.17
CA MET A 178 -20.09 -11.27 9.64
C MET A 178 -21.40 -12.06 9.67
N VAL A 179 -22.37 -11.57 10.42
CA VAL A 179 -23.73 -12.08 10.45
C VAL A 179 -24.72 -10.92 10.42
N TRP A 180 -25.87 -11.13 9.78
CA TRP A 180 -27.03 -10.25 9.94
C TRP A 180 -27.75 -10.62 11.23
N SER A 181 -27.89 -9.68 12.15
CA SER A 181 -28.69 -9.85 13.36
C SER A 181 -30.19 -9.78 13.06
N ASP A 182 -31.00 -10.25 14.00
CA ASP A 182 -32.47 -10.29 13.87
C ASP A 182 -33.09 -8.89 13.70
N ASP A 183 -32.46 -7.85 14.26
CA ASP A 183 -32.84 -6.45 14.09
C ASP A 183 -32.33 -5.83 12.78
N GLY A 184 -31.68 -6.62 11.93
CA GLY A 184 -31.29 -6.24 10.57
C GLY A 184 -30.03 -5.39 10.51
N TRP A 185 -29.03 -5.66 11.35
CA TRP A 185 -27.73 -5.00 11.30
C TRP A 185 -26.59 -5.99 11.09
N LEU A 186 -25.45 -5.51 10.62
CA LEU A 186 -24.28 -6.35 10.43
C LEU A 186 -23.47 -6.41 11.73
N ARG A 187 -23.12 -7.61 12.16
CA ARG A 187 -22.31 -7.86 13.38
C ARG A 187 -21.15 -8.77 13.04
N MET A 188 -20.03 -8.62 13.75
CA MET A 188 -18.95 -9.60 13.66
C MET A 188 -19.46 -10.95 14.21
N ALA A 189 -19.19 -12.04 13.49
CA ALA A 189 -19.60 -13.38 13.90
C ALA A 189 -18.97 -13.80 15.24
N ALA A 190 -17.75 -13.30 15.52
CA ALA A 190 -17.03 -13.52 16.78
C ALA A 190 -17.59 -12.71 17.96
N GLY A 191 -18.59 -11.84 17.74
CA GLY A 191 -19.07 -10.87 18.72
C GLY A 191 -18.15 -9.65 18.84
N GLY A 192 -18.68 -8.59 19.47
CA GLY A 192 -17.98 -7.30 19.57
C GLY A 192 -17.76 -6.63 18.20
N ASN A 193 -16.80 -5.71 18.15
CA ASN A 193 -16.43 -4.95 16.94
C ASN A 193 -14.91 -4.83 16.74
N LEU A 194 -14.11 -5.55 17.52
CA LEU A 194 -12.66 -5.54 17.40
C LEU A 194 -12.22 -6.48 16.26
N ALA A 195 -11.52 -5.95 15.26
CA ALA A 195 -11.03 -6.73 14.12
C ALA A 195 -10.17 -7.91 14.59
N GLN A 196 -10.47 -9.11 14.08
CA GLN A 196 -9.77 -10.34 14.45
C GLN A 196 -8.59 -10.60 13.52
N HIS A 197 -7.48 -11.06 14.09
CA HIS A 197 -6.33 -11.52 13.32
C HIS A 197 -6.58 -12.87 12.63
N GLN A 198 -7.35 -13.75 13.29
CA GLN A 198 -7.76 -15.04 12.77
C GLN A 198 -9.29 -15.09 12.71
N VAL A 199 -9.82 -15.62 11.62
CA VAL A 199 -11.26 -15.76 11.38
C VAL A 199 -11.58 -17.20 11.05
N GLU A 200 -12.76 -17.66 11.44
CA GLU A 200 -13.26 -18.98 11.04
C GLU A 200 -13.38 -19.05 9.52
N GLU A 201 -12.91 -20.13 8.90
CA GLU A 201 -12.93 -20.29 7.44
C GLU A 201 -14.35 -20.31 6.85
N SER A 202 -14.43 -20.07 5.54
CA SER A 202 -15.66 -20.21 4.76
C SER A 202 -16.00 -21.68 4.55
N ASN A 203 -17.30 -21.98 4.47
CA ASN A 203 -17.79 -23.29 4.06
C ASN A 203 -17.67 -23.55 2.54
N LEU A 204 -17.19 -22.57 1.77
CA LEU A 204 -16.91 -22.75 0.35
C LEU A 204 -15.74 -23.73 0.13
N PRO A 205 -15.77 -24.55 -0.93
CA PRO A 205 -14.64 -25.41 -1.28
C PRO A 205 -13.37 -24.61 -1.50
N SER A 206 -12.26 -25.04 -0.87
CA SER A 206 -10.95 -24.40 -1.06
C SER A 206 -10.46 -24.56 -2.50
N GLN A 207 -10.01 -23.44 -3.08
CA GLN A 207 -9.38 -23.39 -4.39
C GLN A 207 -8.07 -22.59 -4.29
N PRO A 208 -6.94 -23.24 -3.94
CA PRO A 208 -5.67 -22.54 -3.85
C PRO A 208 -5.19 -22.11 -5.25
N PHE A 209 -4.59 -20.91 -5.31
CA PHE A 209 -3.86 -20.47 -6.50
C PHE A 209 -2.46 -21.10 -6.52
N PRO A 210 -1.84 -21.29 -7.71
CA PRO A 210 -0.45 -21.69 -7.78
C PRO A 210 0.46 -20.71 -7.04
N ALA A 211 1.39 -21.24 -6.25
CA ALA A 211 2.41 -20.42 -5.62
C ALA A 211 3.25 -19.72 -6.69
N LYS A 212 3.52 -18.42 -6.51
CA LYS A 212 4.47 -17.71 -7.34
C LYS A 212 5.89 -18.03 -6.85
N PRO A 213 6.88 -18.19 -7.76
CA PRO A 213 8.25 -18.39 -7.34
C PRO A 213 8.80 -17.12 -6.67
N ASP A 214 9.65 -17.33 -5.67
CA ASP A 214 10.39 -16.25 -4.99
C ASP A 214 11.39 -15.55 -5.91
N ARG A 215 11.78 -16.20 -7.01
CA ARG A 215 12.78 -15.71 -7.96
C ARG A 215 12.18 -15.64 -9.36
N ASP A 216 12.41 -14.51 -10.02
CA ASP A 216 12.14 -14.28 -11.43
C ASP A 216 13.48 -14.20 -12.17
N ASP A 217 13.76 -15.18 -13.01
CA ASP A 217 14.96 -15.29 -13.87
C ASP A 217 14.80 -14.55 -15.21
N PHE A 218 13.64 -13.90 -15.44
CA PHE A 218 13.39 -13.12 -16.65
C PHE A 218 13.48 -13.92 -17.97
N ASP A 219 13.32 -15.24 -17.91
CA ASP A 219 13.25 -16.14 -19.07
C ASP A 219 11.89 -16.10 -19.80
N GLY A 220 10.88 -15.47 -19.18
CA GLY A 220 9.54 -15.33 -19.74
C GLY A 220 9.47 -14.36 -20.93
N GLN A 221 8.36 -14.41 -21.67
CA GLN A 221 8.09 -13.45 -22.76
C GLN A 221 7.59 -12.09 -22.27
N THR A 222 7.04 -12.05 -21.05
CA THR A 222 6.44 -10.86 -20.45
C THR A 222 6.74 -10.80 -18.97
N LEU A 223 6.92 -9.59 -18.43
CA LEU A 223 7.05 -9.38 -16.99
C LEU A 223 5.73 -9.67 -16.27
N ASP A 224 5.83 -10.23 -15.06
CA ASP A 224 4.69 -10.46 -14.16
C ASP A 224 3.97 -9.12 -13.84
N ASN A 225 2.64 -9.15 -13.77
CA ASN A 225 1.83 -7.98 -13.42
C ASN A 225 1.94 -7.54 -11.94
N ALA A 226 2.68 -8.29 -11.13
CA ALA A 226 3.04 -7.96 -9.75
C ALA A 226 4.12 -6.88 -9.65
N PHE A 227 4.80 -6.53 -10.76
CA PHE A 227 5.74 -5.43 -10.77
C PHE A 227 5.05 -4.07 -10.89
N TYR A 228 5.58 -3.11 -10.16
CA TYR A 228 5.14 -1.73 -10.11
C TYR A 228 6.24 -0.80 -10.64
N ALA A 229 5.81 0.30 -11.23
CA ALA A 229 6.64 1.45 -11.52
C ALA A 229 5.88 2.72 -11.13
N PRO A 230 6.57 3.75 -10.61
CA PRO A 230 5.92 4.99 -10.25
C PRO A 230 5.44 5.73 -11.50
N ARG A 231 4.13 5.98 -11.58
CA ARG A 231 3.43 6.90 -12.51
C ARG A 231 3.42 6.49 -14.00
N ILE A 232 4.48 5.90 -14.52
CA ILE A 232 4.58 5.48 -15.93
C ILE A 232 4.50 3.96 -16.08
N ARG A 233 4.02 3.49 -17.23
CA ARG A 233 4.04 2.06 -17.59
C ARG A 233 5.49 1.57 -17.64
N PHE A 234 5.81 0.49 -16.92
CA PHE A 234 7.18 -0.01 -16.83
C PHE A 234 7.75 -0.45 -18.19
N GLN A 235 6.90 -0.93 -19.11
CA GLN A 235 7.28 -1.31 -20.47
C GLN A 235 7.93 -0.17 -21.27
N ARG A 236 7.84 1.09 -20.81
CA ARG A 236 8.50 2.23 -21.47
C ARG A 236 10.00 2.30 -21.21
N PHE A 237 10.51 1.59 -20.21
CA PHE A 237 11.93 1.58 -19.85
C PHE A 237 12.50 0.17 -19.61
N THR A 238 11.67 -0.87 -19.61
CA THR A 238 12.10 -2.27 -19.49
C THR A 238 12.15 -2.99 -20.82
N SER A 239 13.05 -3.96 -20.99
CA SER A 239 13.04 -4.90 -22.12
C SER A 239 13.64 -6.26 -21.71
N LEU A 240 13.00 -7.35 -22.18
CA LEU A 240 13.49 -8.74 -22.03
C LEU A 240 14.24 -9.22 -23.30
N GLU A 241 14.31 -8.37 -24.34
CA GLU A 241 14.84 -8.75 -25.66
C GLU A 241 16.30 -8.27 -25.86
N ARG A 242 16.81 -7.43 -24.96
CA ARG A 242 18.18 -6.91 -25.05
C ARG A 242 19.24 -8.00 -24.90
N ARG A 243 18.98 -8.94 -23.99
CA ARG A 243 19.82 -10.12 -23.71
C ARG A 243 18.90 -11.20 -23.14
N ALA A 244 18.87 -12.38 -23.76
CA ALA A 244 18.05 -13.49 -23.28
C ALA A 244 18.43 -13.86 -21.82
N GLY A 245 17.42 -14.09 -20.98
CA GLY A 245 17.60 -14.34 -19.55
C GLY A 245 17.93 -13.09 -18.71
N TYR A 246 17.76 -11.88 -19.28
CA TYR A 246 18.02 -10.63 -18.57
C TYR A 246 16.90 -9.63 -18.77
N LEU A 247 16.59 -8.90 -17.71
CA LEU A 247 15.79 -7.69 -17.74
C LEU A 247 16.70 -6.47 -17.90
N ALA A 248 16.56 -5.76 -19.02
CA ALA A 248 17.19 -4.46 -19.22
C ALA A 248 16.32 -3.33 -18.66
N LEU A 249 16.89 -2.46 -17.83
CA LEU A 249 16.33 -1.17 -17.44
C LEU A 249 17.14 -0.06 -18.10
N ARG A 250 16.51 0.76 -18.93
CA ARG A 250 17.12 1.97 -19.47
C ARG A 250 17.03 3.10 -18.45
N GLY A 251 18.17 3.62 -18.03
CA GLY A 251 18.28 4.73 -17.10
C GLY A 251 17.46 5.96 -17.50
N GLN A 252 16.84 6.59 -16.51
CA GLN A 252 16.10 7.84 -16.66
C GLN A 252 16.49 8.80 -15.52
N GLU A 253 15.54 9.60 -15.04
CA GLU A 253 15.74 10.60 -14.00
C GLU A 253 16.03 9.92 -12.65
N SER A 254 16.42 10.72 -11.66
CA SER A 254 16.69 10.23 -10.30
C SER A 254 15.45 9.57 -9.67
N LEU A 255 15.68 8.71 -8.67
CA LEU A 255 14.60 8.11 -7.86
C LEU A 255 13.72 9.16 -7.15
N SER A 256 14.23 10.38 -6.99
CA SER A 256 13.49 11.51 -6.43
C SER A 256 12.56 12.22 -7.41
N SER A 257 12.56 11.84 -8.69
CA SER A 257 11.68 12.46 -9.68
C SER A 257 10.22 12.02 -9.54
N LEU A 258 9.31 12.96 -9.79
CA LEU A 258 7.88 12.73 -9.92
C LEU A 258 7.45 12.46 -11.38
N ASN A 259 8.38 12.31 -12.32
CA ASN A 259 8.09 12.13 -13.75
C ASN A 259 8.55 10.77 -14.28
N LYS A 260 9.78 10.67 -14.77
CA LYS A 260 10.28 9.50 -15.51
C LYS A 260 11.35 8.78 -14.71
N VAL A 261 10.93 7.82 -13.88
CA VAL A 261 11.81 7.01 -13.03
C VAL A 261 11.83 5.58 -13.55
N SER A 262 13.03 5.05 -13.78
CA SER A 262 13.22 3.64 -14.14
C SER A 262 13.45 2.81 -12.89
N LEU A 263 12.35 2.57 -12.19
CA LEU A 263 12.23 1.72 -11.00
C LEU A 263 11.20 0.62 -11.31
N LEU A 264 11.62 -0.63 -11.21
CA LEU A 264 10.74 -1.79 -11.27
C LEU A 264 10.77 -2.51 -9.93
N ALA A 265 9.65 -2.56 -9.21
CA ALA A 265 9.62 -3.02 -7.82
C ALA A 265 8.42 -3.91 -7.51
N LYS A 266 8.54 -4.72 -6.44
CA LYS A 266 7.43 -5.43 -5.80
C LYS A 266 7.13 -4.78 -4.44
N LYS A 267 5.89 -4.93 -3.95
CA LYS A 267 5.53 -4.51 -2.59
C LYS A 267 6.36 -5.31 -1.58
N LEU A 268 6.77 -4.67 -0.49
CA LEU A 268 7.24 -5.38 0.69
C LEU A 268 6.01 -5.99 1.38
N THR A 269 5.94 -7.32 1.50
CA THR A 269 4.81 -8.05 2.14
C THR A 269 5.16 -8.56 3.55
N SER A 270 6.46 -8.65 3.86
CA SER A 270 6.98 -8.95 5.18
C SER A 270 8.17 -8.06 5.54
N VAL A 271 8.30 -7.71 6.81
CA VAL A 271 9.51 -7.07 7.39
C VAL A 271 10.59 -8.09 7.76
N TYR A 272 10.42 -9.35 7.36
CA TYR A 272 11.40 -10.42 7.46
C TYR A 272 11.63 -10.97 6.05
N ALA A 273 12.54 -10.34 5.31
CA ALA A 273 12.71 -10.61 3.89
C ALA A 273 14.19 -10.54 3.46
N THR A 274 14.54 -11.32 2.45
CA THR A 274 15.83 -11.25 1.76
C THR A 274 15.58 -10.98 0.29
N ILE A 275 16.17 -9.90 -0.21
CA ILE A 275 16.06 -9.46 -1.59
C ILE A 275 17.43 -9.59 -2.22
N VAL A 276 17.51 -10.25 -3.38
CA VAL A 276 18.77 -10.46 -4.11
C VAL A 276 18.56 -10.22 -5.59
N THR A 277 19.51 -9.56 -6.22
CA THR A 277 19.61 -9.47 -7.69
C THR A 277 21.05 -9.61 -8.14
N LYS A 278 21.24 -9.99 -9.39
CA LYS A 278 22.54 -10.01 -10.06
C LYS A 278 22.47 -9.05 -11.25
N MET A 279 23.39 -8.09 -11.28
CA MET A 279 23.34 -6.97 -12.20
C MET A 279 24.65 -6.86 -13.00
N ASP A 280 24.51 -6.65 -14.30
CA ASP A 280 25.56 -6.17 -15.19
C ASP A 280 25.32 -4.69 -15.51
N PHE A 281 26.28 -3.84 -15.15
CA PHE A 281 26.21 -2.40 -15.37
C PHE A 281 27.61 -1.78 -15.41
N SER A 282 27.88 -0.97 -16.44
CA SER A 282 29.17 -0.32 -16.64
C SER A 282 29.00 1.21 -16.63
N PRO A 283 28.91 1.86 -15.46
CA PRO A 283 28.79 3.32 -15.39
C PRO A 283 30.05 3.98 -15.96
N GLU A 284 29.89 5.17 -16.54
CA GLU A 284 30.97 5.93 -17.21
C GLU A 284 31.19 7.29 -16.57
N ILE A 285 30.17 7.80 -15.89
CA ILE A 285 30.11 9.10 -15.22
C ILE A 285 29.28 8.94 -13.94
N TYR A 286 29.47 9.81 -12.96
CA TYR A 286 28.83 9.69 -11.64
C TYR A 286 27.29 9.81 -11.69
N GLN A 287 26.75 10.36 -12.79
CA GLN A 287 25.31 10.46 -13.07
C GLN A 287 24.68 9.15 -13.55
N HIS A 288 25.49 8.12 -13.83
CA HIS A 288 25.04 6.76 -14.12
C HIS A 288 24.99 5.96 -12.82
N SER A 289 23.84 5.40 -12.48
CA SER A 289 23.73 4.53 -11.30
C SER A 289 22.68 3.45 -11.52
N ALA A 290 22.95 2.22 -11.09
CA ALA A 290 21.96 1.15 -11.13
C ALA A 290 22.15 0.20 -9.95
N GLY A 291 21.07 -0.45 -9.51
CA GLY A 291 21.16 -1.42 -8.41
C GLY A 291 19.84 -1.74 -7.75
N LEU A 292 19.91 -2.09 -6.47
CA LEU A 292 18.81 -2.56 -5.64
C LEU A 292 18.33 -1.46 -4.70
N THR A 293 17.02 -1.27 -4.59
CA THR A 293 16.42 -0.23 -3.76
C THR A 293 15.30 -0.75 -2.87
N LEU A 294 15.21 -0.20 -1.66
CA LEU A 294 13.98 -0.15 -0.88
C LEU A 294 13.41 1.26 -1.05
N TYR A 295 12.17 1.36 -1.52
CA TYR A 295 11.54 2.60 -1.93
C TYR A 295 10.17 2.76 -1.27
N TYR A 296 9.97 3.80 -0.50
CA TYR A 296 8.63 4.17 -0.02
C TYR A 296 8.04 5.26 -0.93
N ASP A 297 8.73 6.38 -1.07
CA ASP A 297 8.39 7.47 -1.98
C ASP A 297 9.65 8.16 -2.54
N ASN A 298 9.47 9.23 -3.33
CA ASN A 298 10.57 9.94 -3.97
C ASN A 298 11.44 10.75 -2.99
N MET A 299 11.05 10.82 -1.73
CA MET A 299 11.72 11.50 -0.63
C MET A 299 12.16 10.52 0.47
N ASN A 300 11.89 9.21 0.33
CA ASN A 300 12.22 8.17 1.30
C ASN A 300 12.60 6.86 0.58
N TYR A 301 13.89 6.61 0.41
CA TYR A 301 14.41 5.37 -0.18
C TYR A 301 15.84 5.06 0.27
N LEU A 302 16.21 3.78 0.20
CA LEU A 302 17.56 3.27 0.39
C LEU A 302 18.01 2.62 -0.93
N PHE A 303 19.07 3.13 -1.55
CA PHE A 303 19.54 2.67 -2.85
C PHE A 303 20.98 2.17 -2.78
N LEU A 304 21.16 0.85 -2.81
CA LEU A 304 22.45 0.18 -3.00
C LEU A 304 22.73 0.11 -4.50
N HIS A 305 23.71 0.88 -4.96
CA HIS A 305 23.95 1.06 -6.39
C HIS A 305 25.41 0.93 -6.80
N LYS A 306 25.63 0.54 -8.05
CA LYS A 306 26.91 0.69 -8.76
C LYS A 306 26.90 2.02 -9.49
N THR A 307 27.93 2.83 -9.29
CA THR A 307 28.13 4.15 -9.91
C THR A 307 29.60 4.34 -10.32
N TRP A 308 29.92 5.45 -10.96
CA TRP A 308 31.30 5.83 -11.32
C TRP A 308 31.89 6.81 -10.31
N ASP A 309 33.12 6.56 -9.88
CA ASP A 309 33.91 7.49 -9.10
C ASP A 309 34.99 8.15 -9.96
N GLU A 310 34.88 9.47 -10.14
CA GLU A 310 35.85 10.24 -10.92
C GLU A 310 37.22 10.28 -10.27
N ALA A 311 37.29 10.30 -8.93
CA ALA A 311 38.55 10.43 -8.20
C ALA A 311 39.45 9.19 -8.39
N SER A 312 38.86 8.00 -8.34
CA SER A 312 39.59 6.74 -8.54
C SER A 312 39.54 6.20 -9.97
N GLY A 313 38.76 6.84 -10.85
CA GLY A 313 38.59 6.47 -12.26
C GLY A 313 38.03 5.07 -12.45
N ALA A 314 37.08 4.65 -11.60
CA ALA A 314 36.53 3.31 -11.61
C ALA A 314 35.09 3.23 -11.13
N ALA A 315 34.43 2.11 -11.44
CA ALA A 315 33.14 1.79 -10.87
C ALA A 315 33.26 1.43 -9.38
N GLN A 316 32.25 1.81 -8.60
CA GLN A 316 32.14 1.49 -7.18
C GLN A 316 30.71 1.18 -6.77
N LEU A 317 30.55 0.42 -5.69
CA LEU A 317 29.30 0.38 -4.93
C LEU A 317 29.24 1.51 -3.91
N ALA A 318 28.05 2.07 -3.78
CA ALA A 318 27.70 3.12 -2.85
C ALA A 318 26.26 2.91 -2.36
N ILE A 319 25.91 3.55 -1.25
CA ILE A 319 24.53 3.61 -0.75
C ILE A 319 24.10 5.07 -0.64
N ILE A 320 22.90 5.35 -1.16
CA ILE A 320 22.15 6.57 -0.88
C ILE A 320 21.00 6.20 0.07
N TYR A 321 20.94 6.87 1.21
CA TYR A 321 19.78 6.87 2.10
C TYR A 321 19.11 8.25 2.01
N MET A 322 17.91 8.28 1.46
CA MET A 322 17.08 9.48 1.37
C MET A 322 16.08 9.43 2.53
N ASP A 323 16.16 10.40 3.43
CA ASP A 323 15.32 10.54 4.63
C ASP A 323 14.53 11.84 4.56
N ASN A 324 13.24 11.75 4.22
CA ASN A 324 12.38 12.92 4.10
C ASN A 324 12.99 14.07 3.29
N GLY A 325 13.59 13.74 2.15
CA GLY A 325 14.23 14.70 1.25
C GLY A 325 15.65 15.11 1.64
N GLU A 326 16.16 14.65 2.78
CA GLU A 326 17.57 14.77 3.15
C GLU A 326 18.37 13.59 2.60
N ARG A 327 19.38 13.89 1.79
CA ARG A 327 20.25 12.88 1.19
C ARG A 327 21.43 12.60 2.12
N HIS A 328 21.58 11.34 2.49
CA HIS A 328 22.74 10.81 3.19
C HIS A 328 23.46 9.79 2.30
N ASP A 329 24.73 10.06 2.01
CA ASP A 329 25.60 9.10 1.33
C ASP A 329 26.38 8.31 2.37
N ASP A 330 26.29 6.98 2.34
CA ASP A 330 27.05 6.14 3.26
C ASP A 330 28.56 6.31 2.99
N PRO A 331 29.40 6.47 4.04
CA PRO A 331 30.84 6.69 3.87
C PRO A 331 31.57 5.47 3.29
N GLN A 332 31.04 4.26 3.47
CA GLN A 332 31.66 3.05 2.93
C GLN A 332 31.40 2.94 1.43
N LYS A 333 32.48 2.92 0.64
CA LYS A 333 32.46 2.68 -0.80
C LYS A 333 33.31 1.48 -1.14
N ILE A 334 32.88 0.68 -2.12
CA ILE A 334 33.60 -0.52 -2.55
C ILE A 334 33.95 -0.39 -4.03
N ARG A 335 35.24 -0.27 -4.34
CA ARG A 335 35.70 -0.34 -5.74
C ARG A 335 35.37 -1.71 -6.31
N LEU A 336 34.75 -1.73 -7.47
CA LEU A 336 34.41 -2.97 -8.17
C LEU A 336 35.31 -3.18 -9.39
N ALA A 337 35.55 -4.45 -9.71
CA ALA A 337 36.00 -4.83 -11.03
C ALA A 337 34.88 -4.67 -12.06
N GLU A 338 35.23 -4.73 -13.35
CA GLU A 338 34.23 -4.86 -14.40
C GLU A 338 33.49 -6.19 -14.32
N GLY A 339 32.27 -6.21 -14.87
CA GLY A 339 31.39 -7.37 -14.88
C GLY A 339 30.23 -7.32 -13.89
N GLU A 340 29.63 -8.49 -13.73
CA GLU A 340 28.41 -8.73 -12.97
C GLU A 340 28.66 -8.66 -11.46
N VAL A 341 27.67 -8.17 -10.71
CA VAL A 341 27.71 -8.07 -9.25
C VAL A 341 26.38 -8.52 -8.65
N TYR A 342 26.45 -9.25 -7.55
CA TYR A 342 25.28 -9.59 -6.76
C TYR A 342 25.04 -8.52 -5.71
N LEU A 343 23.82 -8.04 -5.61
CA LEU A 343 23.37 -7.06 -4.62
C LEU A 343 22.28 -7.69 -3.77
N ALA A 344 22.32 -7.46 -2.47
CA ALA A 344 21.32 -7.98 -1.55
C ALA A 344 20.94 -6.98 -0.45
N MET A 345 19.69 -7.11 0.02
CA MET A 345 19.16 -6.46 1.22
C MET A 345 18.51 -7.54 2.09
N ALA A 346 18.94 -7.63 3.35
CA ALA A 346 18.27 -8.43 4.36
C ALA A 346 17.50 -7.49 5.30
N ILE A 347 16.21 -7.75 5.47
CA ILE A 347 15.32 -7.03 6.37
C ILE A 347 14.94 -7.99 7.48
N ASN A 348 15.25 -7.63 8.72
CA ASN A 348 14.94 -8.39 9.92
C ASN A 348 14.24 -7.49 10.95
N GLY A 349 12.93 -7.40 10.85
CA GLY A 349 12.13 -6.44 11.61
C GLY A 349 12.56 -5.02 11.25
N ARG A 350 13.06 -4.28 12.25
CA ARG A 350 13.49 -2.88 12.09
C ARG A 350 14.87 -2.70 11.46
N GLU A 351 15.61 -3.77 11.20
CA GLU A 351 16.97 -3.67 10.67
C GLU A 351 17.01 -4.01 9.18
N ILE A 352 17.65 -3.14 8.40
CA ILE A 352 18.01 -3.39 6.99
C ILE A 352 19.53 -3.42 6.88
N GLN A 353 20.08 -4.51 6.38
CA GLN A 353 21.49 -4.63 6.04
C GLN A 353 21.67 -4.85 4.53
N CYS A 354 22.41 -3.94 3.90
CA CYS A 354 22.87 -4.08 2.52
C CYS A 354 24.12 -4.98 2.47
N SER A 355 24.21 -5.82 1.43
CA SER A 355 25.39 -6.63 1.16
C SER A 355 25.59 -6.85 -0.34
N TRP A 356 26.80 -7.27 -0.72
CA TRP A 356 27.15 -7.55 -2.10
C TRP A 356 28.05 -8.78 -2.21
N SER A 357 28.12 -9.37 -3.40
CA SER A 357 29.01 -10.49 -3.69
C SER A 357 29.50 -10.45 -5.14
N ALA A 358 30.73 -10.92 -5.36
CA ALA A 358 31.29 -11.12 -6.71
C ALA A 358 30.94 -12.49 -7.30
N ASP A 359 30.76 -13.51 -6.44
CA ASP A 359 30.53 -14.91 -6.84
C ASP A 359 29.09 -15.39 -6.59
N GLY A 360 28.32 -14.67 -5.79
CA GLY A 360 26.96 -15.05 -5.39
C GLY A 360 26.93 -16.04 -4.22
N GLU A 361 28.08 -16.40 -3.66
CA GLU A 361 28.22 -17.32 -2.54
C GLU A 361 28.64 -16.59 -1.25
N LYS A 362 29.65 -15.71 -1.35
CA LYS A 362 30.21 -14.98 -0.21
C LYS A 362 29.78 -13.54 -0.25
N TYR A 363 28.81 -13.20 0.60
CA TYR A 363 28.32 -11.83 0.75
C TYR A 363 29.11 -11.04 1.78
N GLN A 364 29.40 -9.79 1.46
CA GLN A 364 30.03 -8.82 2.33
C GLN A 364 29.05 -7.69 2.62
N ASN A 365 28.87 -7.36 3.90
CA ASN A 365 28.06 -6.22 4.30
C ASN A 365 28.68 -4.91 3.83
N ILE A 366 27.82 -3.96 3.45
CA ILE A 366 28.21 -2.61 3.06
C ILE A 366 27.23 -1.62 3.71
N GLY A 367 27.80 -0.54 4.23
CA GLY A 367 27.10 0.54 4.90
C GLY A 367 26.57 0.19 6.29
N ALA A 368 25.88 1.17 6.88
CA ALA A 368 25.24 1.03 8.17
C ALA A 368 24.07 0.01 8.15
N VAL A 369 23.56 -0.28 9.34
CA VAL A 369 22.23 -0.89 9.51
C VAL A 369 21.19 0.24 9.50
N TYR A 370 20.22 0.17 8.60
CA TYR A 370 19.18 1.19 8.45
C TYR A 370 17.86 0.77 9.11
N ASP A 371 17.05 1.73 9.53
CA ASP A 371 15.77 1.47 10.22
C ASP A 371 14.62 1.28 9.23
N THR A 372 14.09 0.05 9.12
CA THR A 372 12.94 -0.27 8.26
C THR A 372 11.72 0.59 8.55
N SER A 373 11.54 1.04 9.80
CA SER A 373 10.39 1.84 10.21
C SER A 373 10.35 3.21 9.53
N HIS A 374 11.45 3.70 8.97
CA HIS A 374 11.50 4.99 8.27
C HIS A 374 10.80 4.94 6.90
N PHE A 375 10.51 3.75 6.40
CA PHE A 375 9.83 3.55 5.11
C PHE A 375 8.35 3.25 5.32
N SER A 376 7.64 4.11 6.05
CA SER A 376 6.26 3.89 6.49
C SER A 376 5.35 5.10 6.33
N ASP A 377 4.04 4.83 6.31
CA ASP A 377 2.95 5.83 6.26
C ASP A 377 3.08 6.92 7.33
N GLU A 378 3.56 6.57 8.53
CA GLU A 378 3.62 7.48 9.68
C GLU A 378 4.95 8.24 9.79
N TYR A 379 5.98 7.80 9.05
CA TYR A 379 7.28 8.46 9.09
C TYR A 379 7.44 9.51 7.98
N SER A 380 6.92 9.23 6.78
CA SER A 380 7.09 10.12 5.65
C SER A 380 6.33 11.43 5.85
N ARG A 381 7.04 12.54 5.62
CA ARG A 381 6.47 13.90 5.64
C ARG A 381 5.78 14.30 4.34
N TYR A 382 6.00 13.54 3.26
CA TYR A 382 5.56 13.88 1.90
C TYR A 382 4.70 12.81 1.25
N GLY A 383 4.72 11.59 1.77
CA GLY A 383 4.04 10.43 1.21
C GLY A 383 3.15 9.77 2.26
N GLU A 384 1.87 9.69 1.95
CA GLU A 384 0.86 9.01 2.75
C GLU A 384 0.14 8.01 1.83
N PHE A 385 -0.25 6.85 2.38
CA PHE A 385 -1.20 5.90 1.78
C PHE A 385 -0.67 4.79 0.86
N THR A 386 0.62 4.44 0.89
CA THR A 386 1.20 3.34 0.07
C THR A 386 1.70 2.16 0.92
N GLY A 387 2.94 2.25 1.39
CA GLY A 387 3.77 1.14 1.88
C GLY A 387 5.08 1.00 1.09
N ALA A 388 6.07 0.34 1.69
CA ALA A 388 7.39 0.14 1.12
C ALA A 388 7.39 -0.86 -0.04
N PHE A 389 8.31 -0.63 -0.98
CA PHE A 389 8.60 -1.48 -2.12
C PHE A 389 10.08 -1.85 -2.14
N VAL A 390 10.40 -2.97 -2.76
CA VAL A 390 11.78 -3.41 -3.02
C VAL A 390 11.93 -3.72 -4.50
N GLY A 391 13.02 -3.27 -5.12
CA GLY A 391 13.12 -3.33 -6.57
C GLY A 391 14.48 -3.00 -7.15
N MET A 392 14.53 -3.00 -8.46
CA MET A 392 15.70 -2.66 -9.27
C MET A 392 15.50 -1.28 -9.87
N ALA A 393 16.58 -0.49 -9.91
CA ALA A 393 16.54 0.85 -10.49
C ALA A 393 17.74 1.10 -11.40
N CYS A 394 17.52 1.96 -12.40
CA CYS A 394 18.58 2.51 -13.25
C CYS A 394 18.37 4.01 -13.44
N VAL A 395 19.43 4.78 -13.27
CA VAL A 395 19.49 6.22 -13.40
C VAL A 395 20.57 6.56 -14.41
N ASP A 396 20.20 7.40 -15.37
CA ASP A 396 21.12 8.09 -16.27
C ASP A 396 20.56 9.51 -16.35
N SER A 397 21.02 10.37 -15.45
CA SER A 397 20.50 11.74 -15.31
C SER A 397 20.92 12.67 -16.46
N MET A 398 21.66 12.16 -17.46
CA MET A 398 22.21 12.97 -18.55
C MET A 398 21.50 12.68 -19.87
N LEU A 399 21.58 11.44 -20.36
CA LEU A 399 21.14 11.09 -21.72
C LEU A 399 19.98 10.09 -21.74
N HIS A 400 19.61 9.57 -20.56
CA HIS A 400 18.48 8.67 -20.37
C HIS A 400 18.54 7.43 -21.29
N ARG A 401 19.75 6.90 -21.49
CA ARG A 401 20.04 5.82 -22.46
C ARG A 401 20.88 4.69 -21.90
N LYS A 402 21.64 4.90 -20.82
CA LYS A 402 22.48 3.86 -20.23
C LYS A 402 21.60 2.72 -19.70
N GLU A 403 21.86 1.49 -20.09
CA GLU A 403 21.08 0.33 -19.67
C GLU A 403 21.83 -0.46 -18.58
N ALA A 404 21.08 -0.93 -17.58
CA ALA A 404 21.51 -1.94 -16.63
C ALA A 404 20.78 -3.24 -16.92
N LEU A 405 21.49 -4.36 -16.92
CA LEU A 405 20.93 -5.68 -17.18
C LEU A 405 20.86 -6.45 -15.86
N PHE A 406 19.70 -7.01 -15.54
CA PHE A 406 19.48 -7.80 -14.33
C PHE A 406 19.16 -9.24 -14.72
N ASP A 407 19.96 -10.19 -14.25
CA ASP A 407 19.83 -11.64 -14.53
C ASP A 407 18.63 -12.25 -13.81
N PHE A 408 18.39 -11.81 -12.57
CA PHE A 408 17.22 -12.24 -11.80
C PHE A 408 16.83 -11.20 -10.75
N PHE A 409 15.60 -11.32 -10.26
CA PHE A 409 15.14 -10.67 -9.03
C PHE A 409 14.55 -11.71 -8.09
N SER A 410 15.15 -11.87 -6.91
CA SER A 410 14.67 -12.75 -5.85
C SER A 410 14.12 -11.94 -4.69
N TYR A 411 12.91 -12.28 -4.26
CA TYR A 411 12.23 -11.81 -3.06
C TYR A 411 11.79 -13.03 -2.25
N ARG A 412 12.47 -13.30 -1.13
CA ARG A 412 12.09 -14.34 -0.17
C ARG A 412 11.62 -13.69 1.11
N ALA A 413 10.44 -14.04 1.59
CA ALA A 413 9.83 -13.45 2.76
C ALA A 413 9.27 -14.49 3.72
N VAL A 414 9.27 -14.19 5.01
CA VAL A 414 8.54 -14.96 6.02
C VAL A 414 7.20 -14.26 6.23
N GLU A 415 6.18 -14.68 5.49
CA GLU A 415 4.88 -13.98 5.42
C GLU A 415 4.07 -14.08 6.72
N ASP A 416 4.18 -15.20 7.43
CA ASP A 416 3.39 -15.48 8.64
C ASP A 416 4.05 -14.97 9.94
N ALA A 417 5.20 -14.31 9.85
CA ALA A 417 5.89 -13.78 11.02
C ALA A 417 5.11 -12.60 11.64
N ILE A 418 4.95 -12.65 12.98
CA ILE A 418 4.38 -11.54 13.73
C ILE A 418 5.39 -10.39 13.81
N ILE A 419 4.91 -9.19 13.54
CA ILE A 419 5.65 -7.94 13.71
C ILE A 419 5.56 -7.53 15.19
N GLU A 420 6.70 -7.45 15.85
CA GLU A 420 6.82 -7.05 17.25
C GLU A 420 6.80 -5.54 17.48
#